data_AF-A0A514BMZ8-F1
#
_entry.id   AF-A0A514BMZ8-F1
#
_cell.length_a   1.000
_cell.length_b   1.000
_cell.length_c   1.000
_cell.angle_alpha   90.00
_cell.angle_beta   90.00
_cell.angle_gamma   90.00
#
_symmetry.space_group_name_H-M   'P 1'
#
loop_
_entity.id
_entity.type
_entity.pdbx_description
1 polymer ?
#
loop_
_entity_poly.entity_id
_entity_poly.type
_entity_poly.pdbx_seq_one_letter_code
_entity_poly.pdbx_strand_id
1 'polypeptide(L)'
;MGGKFSDIGTYTAGGIFSGGQGALAISIDEMNARDVPNTIFISWNGTTLKPLGRKLVHTKFLGMDPERGGIVAVGEYGDCIAISASGTLTQESISSSGSEPATRGPLRSGTCVGGAIVVVGMDRQVYLRRPGGTWSTLEAGLSPDREAGAGYEAVTAFSPREMYAAGWGGELVAFDGRQWRSVASPTDRIIVSLAVGADGQVYGCGRNGLIVRGRHDEWEVLDKDVADDFWSVAWFQEALYLSSARGIYKLHGDSIVPVDVSVTAAETFHALSSSANALWSIGPKDVIAFDGSSWTRID
;
A
#
# COMPACT_ATOMS: atom_id res chain seq x y z
N MET A 1 -22.67 2.54 23.89
CA MET A 1 -23.04 2.39 22.47
C MET A 1 -21.76 2.28 21.68
N GLY A 2 -21.39 1.06 21.29
CA GLY A 2 -20.20 0.77 20.51
C GLY A 2 -20.61 0.52 19.05
N GLY A 3 -20.61 1.57 18.24
CA GLY A 3 -20.73 1.45 16.79
C GLY A 3 -19.36 1.16 16.17
N LYS A 4 -19.35 0.55 14.99
CA LYS A 4 -18.15 0.29 14.21
C LYS A 4 -17.71 1.56 13.49
N PHE A 5 -16.43 1.67 13.14
CA PHE A 5 -16.00 2.79 12.30
C PHE A 5 -16.55 2.63 10.88
N SER A 6 -16.64 1.40 10.38
CA SER A 6 -17.24 1.06 9.09
C SER A 6 -18.70 1.54 8.93
N ASP A 7 -19.42 1.78 10.03
CA ASP A 7 -20.81 2.26 10.00
C ASP A 7 -20.92 3.71 9.47
N ILE A 8 -19.86 4.51 9.59
CA ILE A 8 -19.86 5.94 9.22
C ILE A 8 -18.95 6.27 8.04
N GLY A 9 -18.13 5.33 7.59
CA GLY A 9 -17.11 5.62 6.59
C GLY A 9 -16.54 4.39 5.89
N THR A 10 -15.64 4.67 4.97
CA THR A 10 -14.98 3.69 4.11
C THR A 10 -13.48 3.72 4.37
N TYR A 11 -12.88 2.55 4.63
CA TYR A 11 -11.44 2.46 4.80
C TYR A 11 -10.72 2.76 3.48
N THR A 12 -9.74 3.66 3.53
CA THR A 12 -9.01 4.13 2.33
C THR A 12 -7.53 3.75 2.34
N ALA A 13 -6.96 3.52 3.52
CA ALA A 13 -5.60 3.06 3.69
C ALA A 13 -5.45 2.40 5.07
N GLY A 14 -4.43 1.57 5.22
CA GLY A 14 -4.14 0.94 6.49
C GLY A 14 -3.00 -0.04 6.41
N GLY A 15 -2.51 -0.44 7.57
CA GLY A 15 -1.47 -1.43 7.65
C GLY A 15 -1.27 -1.98 9.05
N ILE A 16 -0.79 -3.22 9.09
CA ILE A 16 -0.23 -3.83 10.29
C ILE A 16 1.28 -3.59 10.31
N PHE A 17 1.78 -3.33 11.50
CA PHE A 17 3.15 -2.94 11.76
C PHE A 17 3.82 -3.90 12.76
N SER A 18 5.13 -3.76 12.96
CA SER A 18 5.89 -4.59 13.89
C SER A 18 5.29 -4.54 15.31
N GLY A 19 5.21 -5.69 15.98
CA GLY A 19 4.67 -5.80 17.33
C GLY A 19 3.14 -5.92 17.42
N GLY A 20 2.45 -6.18 16.30
CA GLY A 20 1.00 -6.38 16.27
C GLY A 20 0.18 -5.10 16.39
N GLN A 21 0.85 -3.94 16.33
CA GLN A 21 0.21 -2.63 16.23
C GLN A 21 -0.15 -2.34 14.77
N GLY A 22 -1.17 -1.52 14.56
CA GLY A 22 -1.58 -1.15 13.21
C GLY A 22 -2.24 0.22 13.18
N ALA A 23 -2.51 0.70 11.97
CA ALA A 23 -3.27 1.92 11.77
C ALA A 23 -4.20 1.80 10.58
N LEU A 24 -5.32 2.51 10.66
CA LEU A 24 -6.32 2.60 9.62
C LEU A 24 -6.65 4.08 9.37
N ALA A 25 -6.91 4.40 8.11
CA ALA A 25 -7.49 5.65 7.66
C ALA A 25 -8.89 5.34 7.13
N ILE A 26 -9.89 6.02 7.68
CA ILE A 26 -11.28 5.91 7.24
C ILE A 26 -11.77 7.28 6.78
N SER A 27 -12.43 7.32 5.63
CA SER A 27 -13.07 8.53 5.11
C SER A 27 -14.59 8.42 5.30
N ILE A 28 -15.21 9.47 5.83
CA ILE A 28 -16.64 9.56 6.12
C ILE A 28 -17.42 9.57 4.80
N ASP A 29 -18.40 8.67 4.67
CA ASP A 29 -19.12 8.46 3.41
C ASP A 29 -19.89 9.71 2.96
N GLU A 30 -20.54 10.41 3.89
CA GLU A 30 -21.26 11.66 3.61
C GLU A 30 -20.35 12.78 3.10
N MET A 31 -19.10 12.81 3.57
CA MET A 31 -18.11 13.79 3.14
C MET A 31 -17.52 13.42 1.78
N ASN A 32 -17.27 12.13 1.52
CA ASN A 32 -16.88 11.63 0.20
C ASN A 32 -17.93 11.95 -0.86
N ALA A 33 -19.21 11.78 -0.54
CA ALA A 33 -20.32 12.10 -1.46
C ALA A 33 -20.39 13.60 -1.85
N ARG A 34 -19.74 14.47 -1.07
CA ARG A 34 -19.64 15.92 -1.30
C ARG A 34 -18.26 16.36 -1.77
N ASP A 35 -17.38 15.40 -2.08
CA ASP A 35 -15.99 15.65 -2.49
C ASP A 35 -15.22 16.52 -1.48
N VAL A 36 -15.45 16.28 -0.19
CA VAL A 36 -14.76 17.00 0.89
C VAL A 36 -13.62 16.14 1.43
N PRO A 37 -12.36 16.61 1.36
CA PRO A 37 -11.22 15.91 1.94
C PRO A 37 -11.44 15.63 3.41
N ASN A 38 -11.33 14.36 3.81
CA ASN A 38 -11.48 13.96 5.18
C ASN A 38 -10.83 12.59 5.45
N THR A 39 -10.21 12.46 6.61
CA THR A 39 -9.74 11.18 7.13
C THR A 39 -9.84 11.20 8.65
N ILE A 40 -10.40 10.16 9.23
CA ILE A 40 -10.22 9.79 10.63
C ILE A 40 -9.09 8.76 10.69
N PHE A 41 -8.10 9.04 11.53
CA PHE A 41 -7.00 8.12 11.80
C PHE A 41 -7.32 7.28 13.03
N ILE A 42 -7.05 5.98 12.93
CA ILE A 42 -7.37 5.01 13.97
C ILE A 42 -6.10 4.18 14.23
N SER A 43 -5.76 4.01 15.50
CA SER A 43 -4.71 3.08 15.94
C SER A 43 -5.33 1.75 16.37
N TRP A 44 -4.59 0.68 16.12
CA TRP A 44 -4.82 -0.64 16.67
C TRP A 44 -3.68 -1.01 17.60
N ASN A 45 -4.00 -1.43 18.82
CA ASN A 45 -3.02 -1.78 19.85
C ASN A 45 -2.90 -3.30 20.10
N GLY A 46 -3.41 -4.13 19.20
CA GLY A 46 -3.51 -5.59 19.39
C GLY A 46 -4.86 -6.06 19.91
N THR A 47 -5.71 -5.17 20.42
CA THR A 47 -6.99 -5.55 21.04
C THR A 47 -8.16 -4.63 20.68
N THR A 48 -7.90 -3.33 20.51
CA THR A 48 -8.94 -2.32 20.33
C THR A 48 -8.52 -1.29 19.31
N LEU A 49 -9.50 -0.81 18.56
CA LEU A 49 -9.37 0.38 17.72
C LEU A 49 -9.58 1.64 18.57
N LYS A 50 -8.69 2.62 18.40
CA LYS A 50 -8.79 3.93 19.07
C LYS A 50 -8.60 5.07 18.08
N PRO A 51 -9.51 6.06 18.06
CA PRO A 51 -9.36 7.21 17.19
C PRO A 51 -8.15 8.05 17.65
N LEU A 52 -7.31 8.42 16.69
CA LEU A 52 -6.16 9.31 16.90
C LEU A 52 -6.53 10.76 16.58
N GLY A 53 -7.48 10.98 15.67
CA GLY A 53 -7.95 12.31 15.30
C GLY A 53 -8.48 12.35 13.88
N ARG A 54 -8.90 13.55 13.44
CA ARG A 54 -9.42 13.79 12.09
C ARG A 54 -8.70 14.96 11.42
N LYS A 55 -8.45 14.85 10.11
CA LYS A 55 -7.91 15.93 9.27
C LYS A 55 -8.63 15.99 7.93
N LEU A 56 -8.53 17.13 7.25
CA LEU A 56 -9.09 17.34 5.92
C LEU A 56 -8.07 16.92 4.85
N VAL A 57 -7.94 15.61 4.62
CA VAL A 57 -6.98 15.03 3.67
C VAL A 57 -7.57 13.76 3.07
N HIS A 58 -7.28 13.48 1.79
CA HIS A 58 -7.61 12.21 1.14
C HIS A 58 -6.42 11.25 1.26
N THR A 59 -6.38 10.47 2.33
CA THR A 59 -5.26 9.57 2.63
C THR A 59 -5.21 8.39 1.66
N LYS A 60 -4.05 8.19 1.01
CA LYS A 60 -3.75 7.04 0.14
C LYS A 60 -2.82 6.03 0.74
N PHE A 61 -1.90 6.48 1.57
CA PHE A 61 -0.89 5.62 2.16
C PHE A 61 -0.70 5.97 3.64
N LEU A 62 -0.51 4.93 4.46
CA LEU A 62 -0.06 5.03 5.84
C LEU A 62 1.28 4.30 5.97
N GLY A 63 2.33 5.03 6.35
CA GLY A 63 3.64 4.46 6.62
C GLY A 63 4.07 4.66 8.06
N MET A 64 4.91 3.77 8.58
CA MET A 64 5.55 3.97 9.89
C MET A 64 6.66 5.02 9.83
N ASP A 65 6.75 5.81 10.90
CA ASP A 65 7.90 6.63 11.25
C ASP A 65 8.49 6.12 12.58
N PRO A 66 9.47 5.20 12.53
CA PRO A 66 9.98 4.55 13.73
C PRO A 66 10.74 5.50 14.66
N GLU A 67 11.37 6.56 14.15
CA GLU A 67 12.11 7.52 14.98
C GLU A 67 11.18 8.38 15.84
N ARG A 68 9.96 8.64 15.34
CA ARG A 68 8.92 9.37 16.09
C ARG A 68 7.90 8.44 16.76
N GLY A 69 8.11 7.12 16.65
CA GLY A 69 7.18 6.08 17.12
C GLY A 69 5.78 6.21 16.53
N GLY A 70 5.67 6.76 15.33
CA GLY A 70 4.45 7.29 14.77
C GLY A 70 4.06 6.73 13.40
N ILE A 71 3.03 7.31 12.80
CA ILE A 71 2.55 7.03 11.45
C ILE A 71 2.59 8.31 10.63
N VAL A 72 2.90 8.21 9.35
CA VAL A 72 2.76 9.30 8.38
C VAL A 72 1.67 8.89 7.40
N ALA A 73 0.61 9.68 7.36
CA ALA A 73 -0.39 9.61 6.32
C ALA A 73 0.00 10.49 5.15
N VAL A 74 -0.07 9.96 3.94
CA VAL A 74 0.21 10.69 2.70
C VAL A 74 -1.06 10.76 1.88
N GLY A 75 -1.43 11.99 1.49
CA GLY A 75 -2.57 12.28 0.65
C GLY A 75 -2.24 12.25 -0.84
N GLU A 76 -3.27 12.23 -1.68
CA GLU A 76 -3.15 12.17 -3.15
C GLU A 76 -2.22 13.23 -3.76
N TYR A 77 -2.21 14.45 -3.21
CA TYR A 77 -1.53 15.60 -3.81
C TYR A 77 -0.41 16.18 -2.92
N GLY A 78 0.16 15.34 -2.06
CA GLY A 78 1.36 15.68 -1.28
C GLY A 78 1.09 16.24 0.12
N ASP A 79 -0.16 16.51 0.50
CA ASP A 79 -0.51 16.79 1.89
C ASP A 79 -0.20 15.57 2.77
N CYS A 80 0.48 15.78 3.89
CA CYS A 80 0.89 14.72 4.80
C CYS A 80 0.46 15.03 6.23
N ILE A 81 0.12 14.00 7.00
CA ILE A 81 -0.15 14.10 8.42
C ILE A 81 0.77 13.14 9.16
N ALA A 82 1.74 13.67 9.90
CA ALA A 82 2.53 12.89 10.85
C ALA A 82 1.77 12.78 12.17
N ILE A 83 1.71 11.57 12.73
CA ILE A 83 1.04 11.24 13.97
C ILE A 83 2.08 10.59 14.88
N SER A 84 2.45 11.24 15.98
CA SER A 84 3.44 10.68 16.92
C SER A 84 2.87 9.48 17.70
N ALA A 85 3.75 8.75 18.40
CA ALA A 85 3.34 7.69 19.35
C ALA A 85 2.31 8.17 20.39
N SER A 86 2.39 9.44 20.80
CA SER A 86 1.48 10.08 21.76
C SER A 86 0.15 10.52 21.13
N GLY A 87 -0.04 10.30 19.82
CA GLY A 87 -1.23 10.72 19.07
C GLY A 87 -1.22 12.19 18.66
N THR A 88 -0.09 12.89 18.72
CA THR A 88 0.00 14.29 18.29
C THR A 88 0.05 14.36 16.77
N LEU A 89 -0.88 15.12 16.16
CA LEU A 89 -0.98 15.28 14.72
C LEU A 89 -0.25 16.56 14.27
N THR A 90 0.70 16.42 13.37
CA THR A 90 1.42 17.54 12.73
C THR A 90 1.22 17.46 11.22
N GLN A 91 0.97 18.61 10.60
CA GLN A 91 0.85 18.69 9.15
C GLN A 91 2.24 18.82 8.53
N GLU A 92 2.48 18.03 7.50
CA GLU A 92 3.64 18.08 6.64
C GLU A 92 3.15 18.21 5.19
N SER A 93 4.05 18.55 4.28
CA SER A 93 3.79 18.45 2.85
C SER A 93 5.03 17.88 2.18
N ILE A 94 4.83 17.11 1.13
CA ILE A 94 5.91 16.70 0.24
C ILE A 94 6.38 17.96 -0.47
N SER A 95 7.42 18.59 0.06
CA SER A 95 8.09 19.72 -0.58
C SER A 95 9.34 19.22 -1.29
N SER A 96 9.42 19.47 -2.59
CA SER A 96 10.63 19.18 -3.34
C SER A 96 10.78 20.24 -4.41
N SER A 97 11.90 20.97 -4.37
CA SER A 97 12.11 22.18 -5.16
C SER A 97 11.80 21.97 -6.65
N GLY A 98 10.62 22.40 -7.09
CA GLY A 98 10.18 22.32 -8.48
C GLY A 98 9.47 21.03 -8.91
N SER A 99 9.24 20.07 -8.00
CA SER A 99 8.47 18.83 -8.29
C SER A 99 7.37 18.63 -7.24
N GLU A 100 6.33 19.45 -7.33
CA GLU A 100 5.20 19.38 -6.41
C GLU A 100 4.15 18.36 -6.90
N PRO A 101 3.72 17.39 -6.07
CA PRO A 101 2.76 16.36 -6.47
C PRO A 101 1.46 16.92 -7.06
N ALA A 102 0.97 18.04 -6.53
CA ALA A 102 -0.25 18.71 -6.98
C ALA A 102 -0.28 19.06 -8.49
N THR A 103 0.88 19.14 -9.14
CA THR A 103 0.99 19.47 -10.57
C THR A 103 1.21 18.25 -11.47
N ARG A 104 1.34 17.05 -10.87
CA ARG A 104 1.79 15.81 -11.55
C ARG A 104 0.79 14.67 -11.47
N GLY A 105 -0.41 14.94 -10.93
CA GLY A 105 -1.44 13.93 -10.70
C GLY A 105 -1.25 13.18 -9.38
N PRO A 106 -2.18 12.25 -9.06
CA PRO A 106 -2.25 11.67 -7.73
C PRO A 106 -1.09 10.72 -7.44
N LEU A 107 -0.61 10.78 -6.20
CA LEU A 107 0.14 9.71 -5.54
C LEU A 107 -0.75 8.48 -5.37
N ARG A 108 -0.17 7.30 -5.54
CA ARG A 108 -0.92 6.03 -5.62
C ARG A 108 -0.60 5.09 -4.48
N SER A 109 0.68 4.97 -4.10
CA SER A 109 1.12 4.04 -3.07
C SER A 109 2.45 4.45 -2.44
N GLY A 110 2.84 3.74 -1.38
CA GLY A 110 4.11 3.90 -0.71
C GLY A 110 4.60 2.63 -0.03
N THR A 111 5.86 2.66 0.40
CA THR A 111 6.49 1.59 1.18
C THR A 111 7.42 2.17 2.25
N CYS A 112 7.51 1.48 3.39
CA CYS A 112 8.44 1.80 4.46
C CYS A 112 9.70 0.95 4.32
N VAL A 113 10.87 1.58 4.28
CA VAL A 113 12.13 0.86 4.11
C VAL A 113 13.29 1.60 4.80
N GLY A 114 14.01 0.90 5.68
CA GLY A 114 15.17 1.47 6.39
C GLY A 114 14.87 2.74 7.19
N GLY A 115 13.68 2.84 7.78
CA GLY A 115 13.22 4.04 8.50
C GLY A 115 12.77 5.20 7.61
N ALA A 116 12.85 5.04 6.28
CA ALA A 116 12.34 5.99 5.32
C ALA A 116 10.97 5.57 4.79
N ILE A 117 10.27 6.52 4.15
CA ILE A 117 9.07 6.27 3.37
C ILE A 117 9.35 6.64 1.93
N VAL A 118 9.04 5.75 1.00
CA VAL A 118 9.05 6.03 -0.44
C VAL A 118 7.61 6.04 -0.92
N VAL A 119 7.23 7.05 -1.69
CA VAL A 119 5.89 7.15 -2.30
C VAL A 119 6.02 7.35 -3.80
N VAL A 120 5.07 6.78 -4.54
CA VAL A 120 5.05 6.82 -6.00
C VAL A 120 3.67 7.25 -6.51
N GLY A 121 3.61 7.73 -7.76
CA GLY A 121 2.33 8.07 -8.37
C GLY A 121 2.36 8.28 -9.88
N MET A 122 1.32 8.99 -10.34
CA MET A 122 1.18 9.39 -11.74
C MET A 122 2.35 10.29 -12.19
N ASP A 123 2.55 10.40 -13.50
CA ASP A 123 3.68 11.15 -14.09
C ASP A 123 5.05 10.60 -13.63
N ARG A 124 5.11 9.31 -13.32
CA ARG A 124 6.31 8.58 -12.83
C ARG A 124 6.96 9.24 -11.60
N GLN A 125 6.16 9.94 -10.79
CA GLN A 125 6.71 10.70 -9.66
C GLN A 125 7.14 9.77 -8.52
N VAL A 126 8.29 10.06 -7.90
CA VAL A 126 8.81 9.29 -6.76
C VAL A 126 9.43 10.22 -5.72
N TYR A 127 9.01 10.09 -4.47
CA TYR A 127 9.53 10.89 -3.35
C TYR A 127 10.01 10.01 -2.20
N LEU A 128 11.02 10.53 -1.50
CA LEU A 128 11.62 9.92 -0.32
C LEU A 128 11.43 10.86 0.88
N ARG A 129 10.76 10.38 1.92
CA ARG A 129 10.82 10.96 3.26
C ARG A 129 11.92 10.25 4.03
N ARG A 130 13.01 10.96 4.33
CA ARG A 130 14.11 10.43 5.16
C ARG A 130 13.68 10.33 6.63
N PRO A 131 14.38 9.50 7.42
CA PRO A 131 14.33 9.59 8.88
C PRO A 131 14.53 11.06 9.32
N GLY A 132 13.80 11.49 10.34
CA GLY A 132 13.71 12.89 10.76
C GLY A 132 12.60 13.73 10.09
N GLY A 133 12.08 13.31 8.93
CA GLY A 133 10.88 13.87 8.29
C GLY A 133 11.12 14.84 7.14
N THR A 134 12.29 14.80 6.49
CA THR A 134 12.58 15.62 5.32
C THR A 134 12.22 14.89 4.03
N TRP A 135 11.43 15.55 3.18
CA TRP A 135 11.06 15.09 1.84
C TRP A 135 12.08 15.52 0.78
N SER A 136 12.24 14.70 -0.25
CA SER A 136 13.00 14.99 -1.47
C SER A 136 12.51 14.14 -2.62
N THR A 137 12.78 14.53 -3.87
CA THR A 137 12.59 13.64 -5.02
C THR A 137 13.55 12.45 -4.96
N LEU A 138 13.14 11.33 -5.54
CA LEU A 138 13.96 10.14 -5.75
C LEU A 138 13.73 9.63 -7.17
N GLU A 139 14.10 10.44 -8.17
CA GLU A 139 13.72 10.22 -9.58
C GLU A 139 14.92 10.08 -10.51
N ALA A 140 16.13 10.03 -9.95
CA ALA A 140 17.34 9.84 -10.75
C ALA A 140 17.20 8.58 -11.62
N GLY A 141 17.45 8.71 -12.93
CA GLY A 141 17.36 7.62 -13.91
C GLY A 141 15.95 7.37 -14.48
N LEU A 142 14.91 8.01 -13.97
CA LEU A 142 13.57 7.95 -14.57
C LEU A 142 13.49 8.83 -15.81
N SER A 143 12.62 8.46 -16.75
CA SER A 143 12.34 9.28 -17.93
C SER A 143 11.73 10.63 -17.50
N PRO A 144 12.27 11.78 -17.96
CA PRO A 144 11.69 13.08 -17.69
C PRO A 144 10.46 13.36 -18.58
N ASP A 145 10.19 12.51 -19.58
CA ASP A 145 9.10 12.71 -20.51
C ASP A 145 7.75 12.47 -19.82
N ARG A 146 6.95 13.54 -19.77
CA ARG A 146 5.60 13.52 -19.25
C ARG A 146 4.69 12.87 -20.26
N GLU A 147 4.21 11.68 -19.92
CA GLU A 147 3.27 10.93 -20.74
C GLU A 147 1.93 10.85 -20.01
N ALA A 148 0.89 11.40 -20.65
CA ALA A 148 -0.45 11.41 -20.08
C ALA A 148 -0.93 9.97 -19.86
N GLY A 149 -1.19 9.60 -18.59
CA GLY A 149 -1.63 8.25 -18.21
C GLY A 149 -0.50 7.31 -17.79
N ALA A 150 0.77 7.71 -17.91
CA ALA A 150 1.89 6.96 -17.32
C ALA A 150 2.01 7.23 -15.82
N GLY A 151 2.44 6.22 -15.06
CA GLY A 151 2.53 6.33 -13.61
C GLY A 151 2.71 5.00 -12.92
N TYR A 152 3.26 5.06 -11.71
CA TYR A 152 3.41 3.91 -10.85
C TYR A 152 2.22 3.82 -9.90
N GLU A 153 1.64 2.62 -9.82
CA GLU A 153 0.58 2.27 -8.88
C GLU A 153 1.14 1.67 -7.60
N ALA A 154 2.30 1.02 -7.68
CA ALA A 154 2.87 0.24 -6.60
C ALA A 154 4.37 0.48 -6.46
N VAL A 155 4.84 0.37 -5.22
CA VAL A 155 6.26 0.34 -4.88
C VAL A 155 6.50 -0.66 -3.77
N THR A 156 7.58 -1.42 -3.86
CA THR A 156 8.05 -2.33 -2.82
C THR A 156 9.56 -2.29 -2.70
N ALA A 157 10.10 -2.82 -1.61
CA ALA A 157 11.52 -2.72 -1.30
C ALA A 157 12.03 -3.93 -0.53
N PHE A 158 13.19 -4.45 -0.95
CA PHE A 158 14.00 -5.34 -0.10
C PHE A 158 14.83 -4.52 0.89
N SER A 159 15.35 -3.38 0.43
CA SER A 159 16.19 -2.48 1.21
C SER A 159 16.17 -1.07 0.61
N PRO A 160 16.75 -0.05 1.28
CA PRO A 160 16.87 1.29 0.70
C PRO A 160 17.69 1.34 -0.59
N ARG A 161 18.37 0.24 -0.95
CA ARG A 161 19.21 0.12 -2.16
C ARG A 161 18.66 -0.84 -3.19
N GLU A 162 17.50 -1.45 -2.93
CA GLU A 162 16.86 -2.35 -3.88
C GLU A 162 15.35 -2.24 -3.73
N MET A 163 14.75 -1.51 -4.68
CA MET A 163 13.32 -1.22 -4.72
C MET A 163 12.79 -1.43 -6.13
N TYR A 164 11.49 -1.67 -6.22
CA TYR A 164 10.79 -1.87 -7.48
C TYR A 164 9.51 -1.05 -7.47
N ALA A 165 9.23 -0.37 -8.57
CA ALA A 165 7.96 0.32 -8.78
C ALA A 165 7.35 -0.11 -10.10
N ALA A 166 6.02 -0.23 -10.12
CA ALA A 166 5.29 -0.68 -11.30
C ALA A 166 3.93 0.00 -11.40
N GLY A 167 3.34 -0.01 -12.60
CA GLY A 167 2.05 0.63 -12.80
C GLY A 167 1.46 0.46 -14.19
N TRP A 168 0.99 1.58 -14.76
CA TRP A 168 0.28 1.62 -16.03
C TRP A 168 1.14 1.12 -17.19
N GLY A 169 0.50 0.50 -18.19
CA GLY A 169 1.19 -0.07 -19.35
C GLY A 169 2.16 -1.21 -19.02
N GLY A 170 2.06 -1.79 -17.81
CA GLY A 170 3.04 -2.77 -17.33
C GLY A 170 4.41 -2.17 -17.06
N GLU A 171 4.53 -0.85 -16.94
CA GLU A 171 5.80 -0.21 -16.59
C GLU A 171 6.38 -0.81 -15.32
N LEU A 172 7.69 -1.08 -15.36
CA LEU A 172 8.43 -1.68 -14.27
C LEU A 172 9.83 -1.06 -14.22
N VAL A 173 10.18 -0.51 -13.06
CA VAL A 173 11.49 0.09 -12.80
C VAL A 173 12.10 -0.49 -11.53
N ALA A 174 13.43 -0.62 -11.52
CA ALA A 174 14.21 -1.07 -10.37
C ALA A 174 15.18 0.03 -9.92
N PHE A 175 15.27 0.26 -8.62
CA PHE A 175 16.23 1.17 -8.00
C PHE A 175 17.45 0.41 -7.50
N ASP A 176 18.65 0.83 -7.89
CA ASP A 176 19.92 0.16 -7.57
C ASP A 176 20.68 0.76 -6.36
N GLY A 177 20.02 1.67 -5.62
CA GLY A 177 20.63 2.45 -4.54
C GLY A 177 21.18 3.79 -4.98
N ARG A 178 21.20 4.09 -6.27
CA ARG A 178 21.60 5.38 -6.82
C ARG A 178 20.56 5.95 -7.76
N GLN A 179 20.03 5.13 -8.66
CA GLN A 179 19.08 5.55 -9.68
C GLN A 179 18.11 4.42 -10.02
N TRP A 180 16.98 4.80 -10.62
CA TRP A 180 16.03 3.89 -11.22
C TRP A 180 16.49 3.52 -12.63
N ARG A 181 16.14 2.31 -13.05
CA ARG A 181 16.28 1.85 -14.43
C ARG A 181 15.03 1.10 -14.84
N SER A 182 14.63 1.23 -16.10
CA SER A 182 13.61 0.37 -16.68
C SER A 182 14.06 -1.08 -16.68
N VAL A 183 13.12 -1.98 -16.39
CA VAL A 183 13.27 -3.42 -16.47
C VAL A 183 12.30 -3.93 -17.53
N ALA A 184 12.71 -4.96 -18.28
CA ALA A 184 11.81 -5.59 -19.24
C ALA A 184 10.61 -6.19 -18.49
N SER A 185 9.42 -5.64 -18.76
CA SER A 185 8.19 -6.15 -18.17
C SER A 185 7.67 -7.35 -18.98
N PRO A 186 7.22 -8.43 -18.33
CA PRO A 186 6.66 -9.59 -19.03
C PRO A 186 5.21 -9.36 -19.47
N THR A 187 4.69 -8.14 -19.31
CA THR A 187 3.28 -7.77 -19.53
C THR A 187 3.15 -6.29 -19.90
N ASP A 188 2.11 -5.94 -20.63
CA ASP A 188 1.68 -4.56 -20.91
C ASP A 188 0.48 -4.11 -20.03
N ARG A 189 0.03 -5.01 -19.15
CA ARG A 189 -1.11 -4.80 -18.28
C ARG A 189 -0.69 -4.09 -17.00
N ILE A 190 -1.61 -3.28 -16.45
CA ILE A 190 -1.39 -2.54 -15.20
C ILE A 190 -1.02 -3.48 -14.04
N ILE A 191 0.09 -3.17 -13.36
CA ILE A 191 0.49 -3.81 -12.11
C ILE A 191 0.10 -2.87 -10.97
N VAL A 192 -0.86 -3.27 -10.12
CA VAL A 192 -1.50 -2.39 -9.12
C VAL A 192 -0.95 -2.57 -7.71
N SER A 193 -0.22 -3.64 -7.45
CA SER A 193 0.38 -3.92 -6.14
C SER A 193 1.65 -4.73 -6.30
N LEU A 194 2.61 -4.52 -5.39
CA LEU A 194 3.89 -5.22 -5.33
C LEU A 194 4.20 -5.64 -3.90
N ALA A 195 4.77 -6.83 -3.72
CA ALA A 195 5.25 -7.33 -2.43
C ALA A 195 6.56 -8.11 -2.59
N VAL A 196 7.47 -7.96 -1.63
CA VAL A 196 8.66 -8.82 -1.52
C VAL A 196 8.30 -10.13 -0.84
N GLY A 197 8.75 -11.24 -1.42
CA GLY A 197 8.70 -12.57 -0.83
C GLY A 197 9.95 -12.90 -0.03
N ALA A 198 9.80 -13.74 1.01
CA ALA A 198 10.94 -14.25 1.78
C ALA A 198 11.85 -15.18 0.96
N ASP A 199 11.33 -15.69 -0.16
CA ASP A 199 12.07 -16.43 -1.19
C ASP A 199 13.01 -15.55 -2.03
N GLY A 200 13.04 -14.24 -1.77
CA GLY A 200 13.90 -13.29 -2.46
C GLY A 200 13.36 -12.88 -3.83
N GLN A 201 12.07 -13.04 -4.09
CA GLN A 201 11.39 -12.58 -5.31
C GLN A 201 10.48 -11.39 -5.03
N VAL A 202 10.17 -10.61 -6.07
CA VAL A 202 9.09 -9.63 -6.04
C VAL A 202 7.89 -10.22 -6.75
N TYR A 203 6.74 -10.07 -6.13
CA TYR A 203 5.45 -10.46 -6.68
C TYR A 203 4.63 -9.21 -6.98
N GLY A 204 3.91 -9.23 -8.09
CA GLY A 204 2.95 -8.19 -8.44
C GLY A 204 1.64 -8.77 -8.93
N CYS A 205 0.57 -8.00 -8.81
CA CYS A 205 -0.73 -8.39 -9.35
C CYS A 205 -1.41 -7.26 -10.12
N GLY A 206 -2.45 -7.62 -10.86
CA GLY A 206 -3.27 -6.68 -11.61
C GLY A 206 -4.63 -7.25 -12.01
N ARG A 207 -5.23 -6.60 -13.00
CA ARG A 207 -6.53 -7.00 -13.57
C ARG A 207 -6.48 -8.38 -14.21
N ASN A 208 -7.63 -8.99 -14.52
CA ASN A 208 -7.87 -10.31 -15.12
C ASN A 208 -6.79 -11.37 -14.81
N GLY A 209 -6.53 -11.59 -13.52
CA GLY A 209 -5.66 -12.67 -13.03
C GLY A 209 -4.18 -12.42 -13.18
N LEU A 210 -3.75 -11.21 -13.56
CA LEU A 210 -2.33 -10.94 -13.74
C LEU A 210 -1.60 -11.16 -12.42
N ILE A 211 -0.60 -12.04 -12.45
CA ILE A 211 0.38 -12.20 -11.41
C ILE A 211 1.75 -12.22 -12.09
N VAL A 212 2.67 -11.39 -11.62
CA VAL A 212 4.05 -11.36 -12.08
C VAL A 212 4.98 -11.74 -10.94
N ARG A 213 6.08 -12.41 -11.28
CA ARG A 213 7.17 -12.73 -10.35
C ARG A 213 8.49 -12.37 -10.99
N GLY A 214 9.40 -11.78 -10.21
CA GLY A 214 10.74 -11.57 -10.69
C GLY A 214 11.63 -10.78 -9.74
N ARG A 215 12.88 -10.62 -10.15
CA ARG A 215 13.88 -9.80 -9.48
C ARG A 215 14.98 -9.43 -10.46
N HIS A 216 15.56 -8.25 -10.29
CA HIS A 216 16.54 -7.69 -11.24
C HIS A 216 15.96 -7.66 -12.66
N ASP A 217 16.57 -8.40 -13.60
CA ASP A 217 16.23 -8.45 -15.02
C ASP A 217 15.40 -9.68 -15.42
N GLU A 218 15.04 -10.52 -14.45
CA GLU A 218 14.33 -11.78 -14.70
C GLU A 218 12.92 -11.67 -14.15
N TRP A 219 11.94 -11.55 -15.05
CA TRP A 219 10.53 -11.43 -14.73
C TRP A 219 9.68 -12.31 -15.63
N GLU A 220 8.63 -12.88 -15.06
CA GLU A 220 7.67 -13.73 -15.75
C GLU A 220 6.24 -13.46 -15.30
N VAL A 221 5.28 -13.79 -16.16
CA VAL A 221 3.86 -13.90 -15.78
C VAL A 221 3.63 -15.30 -15.25
N LEU A 222 3.05 -15.39 -14.05
CA LEU A 222 2.53 -16.63 -13.51
C LEU A 222 1.13 -16.84 -14.10
N ASP A 223 1.01 -17.66 -15.13
CA ASP A 223 -0.30 -18.03 -15.69
C ASP A 223 -1.02 -18.98 -14.74
N LYS A 224 -2.21 -18.58 -14.27
CA LYS A 224 -2.89 -19.24 -13.15
C LYS A 224 -4.39 -19.47 -13.36
N ASP A 225 -4.91 -19.30 -14.58
CA ASP A 225 -6.31 -19.58 -14.94
C ASP A 225 -7.36 -18.95 -13.98
N VAL A 226 -7.08 -17.78 -13.42
CA VAL A 226 -8.03 -17.02 -12.59
C VAL A 226 -8.52 -15.79 -13.34
N ALA A 227 -9.82 -15.74 -13.64
CA ALA A 227 -10.46 -14.56 -14.22
C ALA A 227 -11.02 -13.65 -13.10
N ASP A 228 -10.14 -12.97 -12.36
CA ASP A 228 -10.52 -11.98 -11.34
C ASP A 228 -9.57 -10.77 -11.34
N ASP A 229 -10.01 -9.63 -10.83
CA ASP A 229 -9.13 -8.47 -10.64
C ASP A 229 -8.50 -8.52 -9.25
N PHE A 230 -7.18 -8.66 -9.19
CA PHE A 230 -6.45 -8.59 -7.92
C PHE A 230 -6.02 -7.16 -7.62
N TRP A 231 -6.31 -6.70 -6.40
CA TRP A 231 -6.06 -5.33 -5.95
C TRP A 231 -4.83 -5.22 -5.05
N SER A 232 -4.46 -6.30 -4.36
CA SER A 232 -3.29 -6.30 -3.49
C SER A 232 -2.63 -7.67 -3.39
N VAL A 233 -1.31 -7.66 -3.26
CA VAL A 233 -0.48 -8.83 -2.92
C VAL A 233 0.24 -8.59 -1.60
N ALA A 234 0.39 -9.65 -0.81
CA ALA A 234 1.24 -9.65 0.37
C ALA A 234 1.90 -11.01 0.56
N TRP A 235 3.17 -11.02 0.96
CA TRP A 235 3.82 -12.23 1.44
C TRP A 235 3.59 -12.39 2.94
N PHE A 236 3.19 -13.58 3.36
CA PHE A 236 3.01 -13.93 4.77
C PHE A 236 3.20 -15.43 4.97
N GLN A 237 4.03 -15.81 5.96
CA GLN A 237 4.31 -17.20 6.32
C GLN A 237 4.60 -18.11 5.11
N GLU A 238 5.67 -17.78 4.38
CA GLU A 238 6.15 -18.54 3.21
C GLU A 238 5.11 -18.71 2.08
N ALA A 239 4.16 -17.78 1.98
CA ALA A 239 3.16 -17.81 0.93
C ALA A 239 2.76 -16.42 0.44
N LEU A 240 2.41 -16.38 -0.85
CA LEU A 240 1.79 -15.22 -1.47
C LEU A 240 0.27 -15.26 -1.25
N TYR A 241 -0.26 -14.17 -0.69
CA TYR A 241 -1.68 -13.90 -0.57
C TYR A 241 -2.08 -12.81 -1.56
N LEU A 242 -3.29 -12.91 -2.09
CA LEU A 242 -3.89 -11.94 -2.99
C LEU A 242 -5.30 -11.58 -2.53
N SER A 243 -5.70 -10.33 -2.75
CA SER A 243 -7.08 -9.89 -2.53
C SER A 243 -7.72 -9.50 -3.86
N SER A 244 -8.97 -9.91 -4.04
CA SER A 244 -9.86 -9.34 -5.05
C SER A 244 -11.07 -8.72 -4.35
N ALA A 245 -12.01 -8.15 -5.11
CA ALA A 245 -13.27 -7.69 -4.53
C ALA A 245 -14.13 -8.83 -3.97
N ARG A 246 -13.86 -10.09 -4.36
CA ARG A 246 -14.65 -11.27 -3.99
C ARG A 246 -14.09 -12.05 -2.80
N GLY A 247 -12.83 -11.83 -2.42
CA GLY A 247 -12.21 -12.59 -1.36
C GLY A 247 -10.69 -12.55 -1.34
N ILE A 248 -10.14 -13.38 -0.47
CA ILE A 248 -8.70 -13.60 -0.31
C ILE A 248 -8.32 -14.91 -0.96
N TYR A 249 -7.16 -14.94 -1.59
CA TYR A 249 -6.60 -16.10 -2.25
C TYR A 249 -5.17 -16.32 -1.78
N LYS A 250 -4.70 -17.56 -1.93
CA LYS A 250 -3.34 -17.98 -1.60
C LYS A 250 -2.74 -18.71 -2.79
N LEU A 251 -1.49 -18.39 -3.14
CA LEU A 251 -0.72 -19.20 -4.08
C LEU A 251 -0.26 -20.48 -3.36
N HIS A 252 -0.68 -21.63 -3.87
CA HIS A 252 -0.29 -22.95 -3.39
C HIS A 252 0.30 -23.75 -4.55
N GLY A 253 1.64 -23.89 -4.56
CA GLY A 253 2.37 -24.42 -5.70
C GLY A 253 2.09 -23.59 -6.94
N ASP A 254 1.46 -24.21 -7.94
CA ASP A 254 1.11 -23.57 -9.20
C ASP A 254 -0.33 -23.10 -9.30
N SER A 255 -1.11 -23.10 -8.22
CA SER A 255 -2.53 -22.72 -8.26
C SER A 255 -2.87 -21.61 -7.27
N ILE A 256 -3.79 -20.75 -7.66
CA ILE A 256 -4.37 -19.73 -6.80
C ILE A 256 -5.67 -20.28 -6.21
N VAL A 257 -5.70 -20.48 -4.90
CA VAL A 257 -6.84 -21.09 -4.20
C VAL A 257 -7.53 -20.06 -3.30
N PRO A 258 -8.88 -19.99 -3.29
CA PRO A 258 -9.60 -19.16 -2.34
C PRO A 258 -9.29 -19.57 -0.89
N VAL A 259 -9.18 -18.57 -0.02
CA VAL A 259 -9.02 -18.76 1.42
C VAL A 259 -10.40 -18.62 2.07
N ASP A 260 -10.79 -19.62 2.88
CA ASP A 260 -12.03 -19.54 3.66
C ASP A 260 -11.87 -18.55 4.81
N VAL A 261 -12.61 -17.45 4.74
CA VAL A 261 -12.69 -16.41 5.76
C VAL A 261 -14.10 -16.27 6.33
N SER A 262 -14.99 -17.23 6.05
CA SER A 262 -16.42 -17.18 6.44
C SER A 262 -16.64 -16.99 7.93
N VAL A 263 -15.73 -17.48 8.78
CA VAL A 263 -15.74 -17.28 10.24
C VAL A 263 -15.76 -15.80 10.65
N THR A 264 -15.27 -14.91 9.80
CA THR A 264 -15.24 -13.46 10.04
C THR A 264 -16.50 -12.73 9.60
N ALA A 265 -17.33 -13.37 8.77
CA ALA A 265 -18.46 -12.74 8.07
C ALA A 265 -18.07 -11.45 7.30
N ALA A 266 -16.83 -11.35 6.82
CA ALA A 266 -16.40 -10.23 5.97
C ALA A 266 -16.93 -10.38 4.54
N GLU A 267 -17.35 -9.27 3.94
CA GLU A 267 -17.90 -9.23 2.59
C GLU A 267 -17.08 -8.33 1.64
N THR A 268 -16.24 -7.47 2.19
CA THR A 268 -15.42 -6.52 1.43
C THR A 268 -13.93 -6.77 1.66
N PHE A 269 -13.16 -6.69 0.58
CA PHE A 269 -11.71 -6.93 0.57
C PHE A 269 -11.07 -5.97 -0.42
N HIS A 270 -9.87 -5.48 -0.13
CA HIS A 270 -9.15 -4.61 -1.06
C HIS A 270 -7.64 -4.64 -0.84
N ALA A 271 -7.16 -4.04 0.25
CA ALA A 271 -5.72 -3.96 0.54
C ALA A 271 -5.28 -5.10 1.46
N LEU A 272 -4.08 -5.64 1.20
CA LEU A 272 -3.40 -6.54 2.11
C LEU A 272 -2.22 -5.84 2.76
N SER A 273 -1.97 -6.15 4.03
CA SER A 273 -0.78 -5.67 4.75
C SER A 273 -0.25 -6.78 5.63
N SER A 274 1.05 -7.06 5.57
CA SER A 274 1.67 -8.11 6.39
C SER A 274 2.73 -7.55 7.32
N SER A 275 2.84 -8.21 8.47
CA SER A 275 3.94 -8.10 9.42
C SER A 275 4.54 -9.48 9.64
N ALA A 276 5.53 -9.60 10.53
CA ALA A 276 6.09 -10.90 10.90
C ALA A 276 5.03 -11.89 11.45
N ASN A 277 3.99 -11.39 12.10
CA ASN A 277 3.07 -12.21 12.90
C ASN A 277 1.61 -12.13 12.46
N ALA A 278 1.26 -11.23 11.54
CA ALA A 278 -0.11 -11.10 11.07
C ALA A 278 -0.21 -10.63 9.62
N LEU A 279 -1.27 -11.05 8.95
CA LEU A 279 -1.73 -10.55 7.67
C LEU A 279 -3.10 -9.90 7.87
N TRP A 280 -3.27 -8.66 7.41
CA TRP A 280 -4.54 -7.96 7.39
C TRP A 280 -5.12 -7.95 5.98
N SER A 281 -6.44 -8.10 5.88
CA SER A 281 -7.22 -7.66 4.74
C SER A 281 -8.09 -6.49 5.15
N ILE A 282 -7.98 -5.41 4.39
CA ILE A 282 -8.62 -4.13 4.65
C ILE A 282 -9.52 -3.85 3.45
N GLY A 283 -10.79 -4.20 3.59
CA GLY A 283 -11.84 -3.85 2.66
C GLY A 283 -12.48 -2.50 3.00
N PRO A 284 -13.28 -1.93 2.06
CA PRO A 284 -14.05 -0.72 2.30
C PRO A 284 -14.85 -0.71 3.61
N LYS A 285 -15.41 -1.86 4.03
CA LYS A 285 -16.32 -1.98 5.18
C LYS A 285 -15.94 -3.07 6.18
N ASP A 286 -14.92 -3.87 5.88
CA ASP A 286 -14.47 -4.96 6.75
C ASP A 286 -12.96 -4.90 6.92
N VAL A 287 -12.51 -5.08 8.15
CA VAL A 287 -11.09 -5.32 8.44
C VAL A 287 -10.96 -6.65 9.15
N ILE A 288 -10.19 -7.57 8.56
CA ILE A 288 -9.94 -8.89 9.12
C ILE A 288 -8.44 -9.17 9.23
N ALA A 289 -8.06 -9.94 10.24
CA ALA A 289 -6.67 -10.28 10.53
C ALA A 289 -6.48 -11.79 10.65
N PHE A 290 -5.37 -12.27 10.10
CA PHE A 290 -4.89 -13.64 10.19
C PHE A 290 -3.62 -13.67 11.03
N ASP A 291 -3.58 -14.46 12.09
CA ASP A 291 -2.43 -14.64 12.97
C ASP A 291 -1.50 -15.80 12.54
N GLY A 292 -1.80 -16.45 11.41
CA GLY A 292 -1.14 -17.68 10.96
C GLY A 292 -1.94 -18.95 11.23
N SER A 293 -2.94 -18.89 12.10
CA SER A 293 -3.79 -20.02 12.47
C SER A 293 -5.27 -19.74 12.21
N SER A 294 -5.75 -18.54 12.56
CA SER A 294 -7.16 -18.18 12.51
C SER A 294 -7.40 -16.78 11.96
N TRP A 295 -8.51 -16.62 11.24
CA TRP A 295 -9.00 -15.32 10.80
C TRP A 295 -9.95 -14.75 11.85
N THR A 296 -9.78 -13.48 12.16
CA THR A 296 -10.62 -12.73 13.11
C THR A 296 -11.03 -11.40 12.51
N ARG A 297 -12.21 -10.89 12.90
CA ARG A 297 -12.69 -9.58 12.47
C ARG A 297 -12.26 -8.50 13.46
N ILE A 298 -11.71 -7.41 12.94
CA ILE A 298 -11.28 -6.22 13.67
C ILE A 298 -12.40 -5.17 13.70
N ASP A 299 -13.01 -4.89 12.54
CA ASP A 299 -14.19 -4.01 12.39
C ASP A 299 -15.11 -4.55 11.30
#